data_AF-A0A532F3G9-F1
#
_entry.id   AF-A0A532F3G9-F1
#
_cell.length_a   1.000
_cell.length_b   1.000
_cell.length_c   1.000
_cell.angle_alpha   90.00
_cell.angle_beta   90.00
_cell.angle_gamma   90.00
#
_symmetry.space_group_name_H-M   'P 1'
#
loop_
_entity.id
_entity.type
_entity.pdbx_description
1 polymer ?
#
loop_
_entity_poly.entity_id
_entity_poly.type
_entity_poly.pdbx_seq_one_letter_code
_entity_poly.pdbx_strand_id
1 'polypeptide(L)'
;VAHFLQRNLPTTPKPIFDSALRLHIPNILGDAAVLRSAPFAGTPGFPSERAVLFAGLAIAILLVHFELGLLALACTLVVELARVYLGLHYPTNALGSLALAATLAWLAQTRPSLELGALVLRWEHGAPPSFYLCSFLASYAVVAFQDLRELAKGLLQ
;
A
#
# COMPACT_ATOMS: atom_id res chain seq x y z
N VAL A 1 -4.64 -3.18 -6.56
CA VAL A 1 -5.82 -3.44 -5.70
C VAL A 1 -6.13 -2.27 -4.78
N ALA A 2 -5.21 -1.86 -3.88
CA ALA A 2 -5.45 -0.74 -2.97
C ALA A 2 -5.86 0.56 -3.69
N HIS A 3 -5.13 0.95 -4.74
CA HIS A 3 -5.45 2.14 -5.55
C HIS A 3 -6.81 2.04 -6.27
N PHE A 4 -7.20 0.83 -6.69
CA PHE A 4 -8.50 0.59 -7.30
C PHE A 4 -9.63 0.77 -6.29
N LEU A 5 -9.45 0.28 -5.05
CA LEU A 5 -10.42 0.48 -3.97
C LEU A 5 -10.52 1.95 -3.57
N GLN A 6 -9.41 2.66 -3.45
CA GLN A 6 -9.41 4.10 -3.14
C GLN A 6 -10.17 4.95 -4.18
N ARG A 7 -10.12 4.55 -5.45
CA ARG A 7 -10.79 5.26 -6.54
C ARG A 7 -12.29 4.98 -6.62
N ASN A 8 -12.74 3.85 -6.10
CA ASN A 8 -14.13 3.39 -6.20
C ASN A 8 -14.93 3.50 -4.90
N LEU A 9 -14.27 3.64 -3.73
CA LEU A 9 -14.96 3.84 -2.46
C LEU A 9 -15.08 5.33 -2.09
N PRO A 10 -16.19 5.74 -1.44
CA PRO A 10 -16.31 7.06 -0.83
C PRO A 10 -15.22 7.22 0.25
N THR A 11 -14.41 8.26 0.10
CA THR A 11 -13.26 8.50 0.98
C THR A 11 -13.72 9.21 2.25
N THR A 12 -13.43 8.60 3.41
CA THR A 12 -13.62 9.29 4.69
C THR A 12 -12.47 10.25 4.94
N PRO A 13 -12.73 11.45 5.47
CA PRO A 13 -11.68 12.35 5.93
C PRO A 13 -10.84 11.68 7.01
N LYS A 14 -9.56 12.04 7.13
CA LYS A 14 -8.69 11.45 8.15
C LYS A 14 -9.21 11.78 9.56
N PRO A 15 -9.06 10.87 10.55
CA PRO A 15 -9.59 11.04 11.90
C PRO A 15 -9.18 12.37 12.56
N ILE A 16 -7.95 12.83 12.30
CA ILE A 16 -7.43 14.12 12.78
C ILE A 16 -8.21 15.35 12.28
N PHE A 17 -8.96 15.20 11.18
CA PHE A 17 -9.82 16.23 10.60
C PHE A 17 -11.31 15.94 10.77
N ASP A 18 -11.66 14.82 11.40
CA ASP A 18 -13.05 14.43 11.66
C ASP A 18 -13.59 15.19 12.88
N SER A 19 -14.57 16.07 12.63
CA SER A 19 -15.22 16.85 13.68
C SER A 19 -16.06 15.99 14.63
N ALA A 20 -16.43 14.77 14.22
CA ALA A 20 -17.16 13.81 15.07
C ALA A 20 -16.27 13.21 16.16
N LEU A 21 -14.96 13.04 15.90
CA LEU A 21 -14.03 12.40 16.83
C LEU A 21 -13.43 13.36 17.88
N ARG A 22 -13.54 14.68 17.69
CA ARG A 22 -13.04 15.74 18.60
C ARG A 22 -11.64 15.48 19.17
N LEU A 23 -10.74 14.94 18.35
CA LEU A 23 -9.37 14.67 18.78
C LEU A 23 -8.63 15.99 19.03
N HIS A 24 -7.97 16.09 20.19
CA HIS A 24 -7.02 17.18 20.45
C HIS A 24 -5.72 16.90 19.71
N ILE A 25 -5.42 17.74 18.72
CA ILE A 25 -4.16 17.72 17.99
C ILE A 25 -3.08 18.19 18.97
N PRO A 26 -2.08 17.34 19.31
CA PRO A 26 -1.01 17.75 20.19
C PRO A 26 -0.21 18.91 19.54
N ASN A 27 0.04 20.00 20.28
CA ASN A 27 0.77 21.18 19.76
C ASN A 27 2.16 20.85 19.18
N ILE A 28 2.74 19.72 19.59
CA ILE A 28 3.97 19.11 19.08
C ILE A 28 3.93 18.78 17.58
N LEU A 29 2.74 18.55 17.00
CA LEU A 29 2.57 18.27 15.57
C LEU A 29 2.46 19.55 14.70
N GLY A 30 2.38 20.73 15.32
CA GLY A 30 2.19 22.01 14.64
C GLY A 30 0.72 22.37 14.37
N ASP A 31 0.51 23.48 13.66
CA ASP A 31 -0.83 24.03 13.44
C ASP A 31 -1.70 23.13 12.54
N ALA A 32 -2.94 22.91 12.96
CA ALA A 32 -3.92 22.11 12.23
C ALA A 32 -4.19 22.62 10.80
N ALA A 33 -4.04 23.92 10.57
CA ALA A 33 -4.16 24.53 9.24
C ALA A 33 -3.01 24.12 8.30
N VAL A 34 -1.79 24.01 8.84
CA VAL A 34 -0.59 23.57 8.10
C VAL A 34 -0.67 22.07 7.82
N LEU A 35 -1.17 21.28 8.77
CA LEU A 35 -1.39 19.85 8.56
C LEU A 35 -2.47 19.57 7.50
N ARG A 36 -3.46 20.45 7.35
CA ARG A 36 -4.52 20.34 6.35
C ARG A 36 -4.07 20.74 4.94
N SER A 37 -3.08 21.62 4.81
CA SER A 37 -2.48 21.98 3.52
C SER A 37 -1.42 20.96 3.06
N ALA A 38 -1.01 20.06 3.94
CA ALA A 38 -0.04 19.02 3.60
C ALA A 38 -0.60 18.02 2.56
N PRO A 39 0.23 17.50 1.64
CA PRO A 39 -0.21 16.58 0.58
C PRO A 39 -0.95 15.33 1.08
N PHE A 40 -0.68 14.92 2.32
CA PHE A 40 -1.32 13.75 2.91
C PHE A 40 -2.76 14.01 3.37
N ALA A 41 -3.18 15.26 3.56
CA ALA A 41 -4.49 15.58 4.13
C ALA A 41 -5.66 15.25 3.20
N GLY A 42 -5.44 15.41 1.89
CA GLY A 42 -6.42 15.05 0.84
C GLY A 42 -6.34 13.59 0.38
N THR A 43 -5.42 12.78 0.93
CA THR A 43 -5.28 11.38 0.52
C THR A 43 -6.38 10.52 1.17
N PRO A 44 -7.02 9.60 0.42
CA PRO A 44 -7.99 8.65 0.94
C PRO A 44 -7.56 8.01 2.27
N GLY A 45 -8.47 7.98 3.25
CA GLY A 45 -8.23 7.32 4.52
C GLY A 45 -8.18 5.79 4.45
N PHE A 46 -8.77 5.18 3.41
CA PHE A 46 -8.92 3.73 3.24
C PHE A 46 -8.75 3.25 1.79
N PRO A 47 -8.08 2.10 1.55
CA PRO A 47 -7.12 1.43 2.44
C PRO A 47 -5.77 2.15 2.48
N SER A 48 -4.97 1.93 3.53
CA SER A 48 -3.60 2.43 3.60
C SER A 48 -2.71 1.58 2.69
N GLU A 49 -2.20 2.16 1.60
CA GLU A 49 -1.32 1.44 0.65
C GLU A 49 -0.10 0.83 1.36
N ARG A 50 0.48 1.58 2.31
CA ARG A 50 1.62 1.12 3.11
C ARG A 50 1.24 -0.01 4.06
N ALA A 51 0.07 0.05 4.68
CA ALA A 51 -0.39 -1.00 5.58
C ALA A 51 -0.57 -2.33 4.83
N VAL A 52 -1.20 -2.29 3.66
CA VAL A 52 -1.40 -3.48 2.81
C VAL A 52 -0.05 -4.05 2.35
N LEU A 53 0.90 -3.20 1.96
CA LEU A 53 2.24 -3.63 1.56
C LEU A 53 3.02 -4.30 2.69
N PHE A 54 3.11 -3.64 3.86
CA PHE A 54 3.84 -4.19 5.00
C PHE A 54 3.18 -5.45 5.56
N ALA A 55 1.85 -5.49 5.64
CA ALA A 55 1.12 -6.68 6.07
C ALA A 55 1.31 -7.83 5.06
N GLY A 56 1.25 -7.55 3.76
CA GLY A 56 1.49 -8.55 2.72
C GLY A 56 2.91 -9.12 2.77
N LEU A 57 3.90 -8.26 2.97
CA LEU A 57 5.30 -8.67 3.14
C LEU A 57 5.49 -9.52 4.39
N ALA A 58 4.93 -9.11 5.53
CA ALA A 58 5.00 -9.87 6.76
C ALA A 58 4.38 -11.27 6.61
N ILE A 59 3.24 -11.37 5.92
CA ILE A 59 2.58 -12.65 5.64
C ILE A 59 3.42 -13.50 4.67
N ALA A 60 4.01 -12.91 3.64
CA ALA A 60 4.91 -13.63 2.73
C ALA A 60 6.12 -14.21 3.47
N ILE A 61 6.71 -13.45 4.40
CA ILE A 61 7.79 -13.94 5.26
C ILE A 61 7.27 -15.02 6.19
N LEU A 62 6.08 -14.88 6.78
CA LEU A 62 5.47 -15.89 7.67
C LEU A 62 5.27 -17.24 6.98
N LEU A 63 4.93 -17.23 5.68
CA LEU A 63 4.79 -18.44 4.87
C LEU A 63 6.12 -19.16 4.61
N VAL A 64 7.25 -18.46 4.66
CA VAL A 64 8.59 -19.04 4.45
C VAL A 64 9.27 -19.36 5.78
N HIS A 65 9.23 -18.43 6.74
CA HIS A 65 9.80 -18.54 8.08
C HIS A 65 8.87 -17.94 9.13
N PHE A 66 8.33 -18.80 9.98
CA PHE A 66 7.34 -18.41 11.01
C PHE A 66 7.86 -17.34 11.99
N GLU A 67 9.08 -17.51 12.51
CA GLU A 67 9.65 -16.59 13.51
C GLU A 67 9.91 -15.19 12.94
N LEU A 68 10.55 -15.12 11.77
CA LEU A 68 10.82 -13.85 11.08
C LEU A 68 9.52 -13.18 10.62
N GLY A 69 8.54 -13.97 10.19
CA GLY A 69 7.24 -13.45 9.80
C GLY A 69 6.47 -12.87 10.97
N LEU A 70 6.54 -13.50 12.14
CA LEU A 70 5.91 -12.97 13.36
C LEU A 70 6.54 -11.65 13.79
N LEU A 71 7.88 -11.55 13.72
CA LEU A 71 8.59 -10.30 13.98
C LEU A 71 8.18 -9.20 12.97
N ALA A 72 8.13 -9.52 11.68
CA ALA A 72 7.71 -8.58 10.65
C ALA A 72 6.25 -8.12 10.83
N LEU A 73 5.36 -9.02 11.24
CA LEU A 73 3.97 -8.72 11.55
C LEU A 73 3.87 -7.79 12.76
N ALA A 74 4.62 -8.07 13.83
CA ALA A 74 4.68 -7.24 15.02
C ALA A 74 5.18 -5.82 14.69
N CYS A 75 6.26 -5.70 13.92
CA CYS A 75 6.76 -4.40 13.45
C CYS A 75 5.71 -3.63 12.64
N THR A 76 5.00 -4.33 11.74
CA THR A 76 3.92 -3.73 10.93
C THR A 76 2.79 -3.22 11.82
N LEU A 77 2.37 -4.01 12.80
CA LEU A 77 1.33 -3.63 13.77
C LEU A 77 1.75 -2.41 14.60
N VAL A 78 3.00 -2.35 15.06
CA VAL A 78 3.50 -1.19 15.82
C VAL A 78 3.47 0.08 14.97
N VAL A 79 3.90 0.01 13.71
CA VAL A 79 3.88 1.17 12.80
C VAL A 79 2.46 1.62 12.49
N GLU A 80 1.54 0.70 12.25
CA GLU A 80 0.13 1.02 12.00
C GLU A 80 -0.56 1.55 13.26
N LEU A 81 -0.27 0.98 14.43
CA LEU A 81 -0.81 1.45 15.71
C LEU A 81 -0.31 2.86 16.03
N ALA A 82 0.96 3.17 15.77
CA ALA A 82 1.48 4.53 15.90
C ALA A 82 0.73 5.51 14.98
N ARG A 83 0.38 5.11 13.75
CA ARG A 83 -0.40 5.93 12.81
C ARG A 83 -1.86 6.11 13.24
N VAL A 84 -2.47 5.09 13.85
CA VAL A 84 -3.81 5.18 14.45
C VAL A 84 -3.78 6.10 15.67
N TYR A 85 -2.77 5.97 16.53
CA TYR A 85 -2.58 6.82 17.71
C TYR A 85 -2.42 8.30 17.33
N LEU A 86 -1.69 8.58 16.23
CA LEU A 86 -1.55 9.93 15.67
C LEU A 86 -2.83 10.44 14.96
N GLY A 87 -3.92 9.67 14.94
CA GLY A 87 -5.17 10.06 14.29
C GLY A 87 -5.09 10.12 12.76
N LEU A 88 -4.07 9.51 12.15
CA LEU A 88 -3.86 9.57 10.70
C LEU A 88 -4.72 8.57 9.94
N HIS A 89 -5.13 7.46 10.58
CA HIS A 89 -5.97 6.41 10.00
C HIS A 89 -6.94 5.87 11.06
N TYR A 90 -8.14 5.44 10.64
CA TYR A 90 -9.05 4.74 11.53
C TYR A 90 -8.51 3.35 11.88
N PRO A 91 -8.75 2.83 13.10
CA PRO A 91 -8.36 1.47 13.47
C PRO A 91 -9.02 0.40 12.58
N THR A 92 -10.23 0.67 12.10
CA THR A 92 -10.92 -0.16 11.10
C THR A 92 -10.16 -0.25 9.77
N ASN A 93 -9.46 0.81 9.38
CA ASN A 93 -8.67 0.84 8.15
C ASN A 93 -7.40 -0.02 8.27
N ALA A 94 -6.79 -0.04 9.45
CA ALA A 94 -5.66 -0.94 9.74
C ALA A 94 -6.09 -2.42 9.70
N LEU A 95 -7.20 -2.76 10.35
CA LEU A 95 -7.76 -4.12 10.32
C LEU A 95 -8.17 -4.56 8.91
N GLY A 96 -8.83 -3.68 8.16
CA GLY A 96 -9.21 -3.95 6.77
C GLY A 96 -7.98 -4.16 5.87
N SER A 97 -6.88 -3.45 6.12
CA SER A 97 -5.63 -3.63 5.39
C SER A 97 -4.96 -4.98 5.69
N LEU A 98 -4.99 -5.42 6.95
CA LEU A 98 -4.52 -6.74 7.36
C LEU A 98 -5.37 -7.86 6.73
N ALA A 99 -6.69 -7.73 6.76
CA ALA A 99 -7.61 -8.69 6.14
C ALA A 99 -7.44 -8.77 4.62
N LEU A 100 -7.23 -7.62 3.96
CA LEU A 100 -6.92 -7.56 2.54
C LEU A 100 -5.60 -8.27 2.23
N ALA A 101 -4.55 -8.00 3.02
CA ALA A 101 -3.25 -8.64 2.86
C ALA A 101 -3.33 -10.17 3.04
N ALA A 102 -4.07 -10.64 4.06
CA ALA A 102 -4.32 -12.07 4.28
C ALA A 102 -5.08 -12.72 3.12
N THR A 103 -6.13 -12.05 2.61
CA THR A 103 -6.90 -12.52 1.46
C THR A 103 -6.02 -12.63 0.21
N LEU A 104 -5.17 -11.62 -0.04
CA LEU A 104 -4.25 -11.62 -1.18
C LEU A 104 -3.19 -12.71 -1.05
N ALA A 105 -2.63 -12.91 0.15
CA ALA A 105 -1.68 -13.99 0.39
C ALA A 105 -2.32 -15.37 0.21
N TRP A 106 -3.56 -15.55 0.67
CA TRP A 106 -4.31 -16.78 0.43
C TRP A 106 -4.57 -17.01 -1.06
N LEU A 107 -4.99 -15.96 -1.78
CA LEU A 107 -5.20 -16.03 -3.22
C LEU A 107 -3.91 -16.38 -3.98
N ALA A 108 -2.77 -15.84 -3.54
CA ALA A 108 -1.46 -16.14 -4.12
C ALA A 108 -1.05 -17.61 -3.95
N GLN A 109 -1.60 -18.32 -2.95
CA GLN A 109 -1.37 -19.76 -2.76
C GLN A 109 -2.36 -20.64 -3.53
N THR A 110 -3.26 -20.06 -4.33
CA THR A 110 -4.14 -20.86 -5.18
C THR A 110 -3.39 -21.45 -6.37
N ARG A 111 -3.83 -22.63 -6.84
CA ARG A 111 -3.29 -23.32 -8.02
C ARG A 111 -3.04 -22.41 -9.23
N PRO A 112 -3.99 -21.58 -9.69
CA PRO A 112 -3.74 -20.73 -10.86
C PRO A 112 -2.63 -19.70 -10.61
N SER A 113 -2.52 -19.14 -9.41
CA SER A 113 -1.44 -18.19 -9.08
C SER A 113 -0.07 -18.85 -9.06
N LEU A 114 0.02 -20.08 -8.54
CA LEU A 114 1.24 -20.87 -8.55
C LEU A 114 1.63 -21.29 -9.98
N GLU A 115 0.66 -21.66 -10.82
CA GLU A 115 0.90 -22.00 -12.23
C GLU A 115 1.39 -20.79 -13.04
N LEU A 116 0.84 -19.60 -12.79
CA LEU A 116 1.35 -18.36 -13.38
C LEU A 116 2.78 -18.07 -12.92
N GLY A 117 3.06 -18.21 -11.62
CA GLY A 117 4.42 -18.08 -11.10
C GLY A 117 5.39 -19.07 -11.76
N ALA A 118 4.98 -20.32 -11.91
CA ALA A 118 5.75 -21.35 -12.58
C ALA A 118 5.96 -21.06 -14.08
N LEU A 119 4.96 -20.49 -14.77
CA LEU A 119 5.11 -20.07 -16.17
C LEU A 119 6.18 -18.98 -16.31
N VAL A 120 6.14 -17.99 -15.42
CA VAL A 120 7.13 -16.90 -15.38
C VAL A 120 8.53 -17.45 -15.09
N LEU A 121 8.66 -18.32 -14.09
CA LEU A 121 9.93 -18.99 -13.76
C LEU A 121 10.46 -19.86 -14.90
N ARG A 122 9.58 -20.53 -15.65
CA ARG A 122 9.95 -21.32 -16.83
C ARG A 122 10.45 -20.44 -17.97
N TRP A 123 9.85 -19.25 -18.16
CA TRP A 123 10.32 -18.29 -19.14
C TRP A 123 11.69 -17.72 -18.76
N GLU A 124 11.89 -17.38 -17.48
CA GLU A 124 13.18 -16.95 -16.96
C GLU A 124 14.28 -17.99 -17.23
N HIS A 125 14.06 -19.25 -16.84
CA HIS A 125 15.05 -20.32 -17.04
C HIS A 125 15.25 -20.69 -18.52
N GLY A 126 14.19 -20.65 -19.33
CA GLY A 126 14.23 -21.07 -20.74
C GLY A 126 14.83 -20.02 -21.68
N ALA A 127 14.64 -18.73 -21.39
CA ALA A 127 15.16 -17.63 -22.20
C ALA A 127 15.48 -16.38 -21.35
N PRO A 128 16.53 -16.44 -20.50
CA PRO A 128 16.86 -15.35 -19.58
C PRO A 128 16.99 -13.96 -20.23
N PRO A 129 17.67 -13.79 -21.39
CA PRO A 129 17.85 -12.47 -21.99
C PRO A 129 16.53 -11.78 -22.33
N SER A 130 15.55 -12.55 -22.84
CA SER A 130 14.23 -12.02 -23.18
C SER A 130 13.42 -11.63 -21.94
N PHE A 131 13.48 -12.45 -20.89
CA PHE A 131 12.80 -12.18 -19.63
C PHE A 131 13.32 -10.89 -18.98
N TYR A 132 14.64 -10.74 -18.90
CA TYR A 132 15.25 -9.54 -18.32
C TYR A 132 15.03 -8.29 -19.17
N LEU A 133 15.11 -8.40 -20.50
CA LEU A 133 14.81 -7.28 -21.40
C LEU A 133 13.35 -6.82 -21.26
N CYS A 134 12.40 -7.76 -21.27
CA CYS A 134 10.98 -7.43 -21.09
C CYS A 134 10.70 -6.86 -19.70
N SER A 135 11.31 -7.41 -18.65
CA SER A 135 11.19 -6.89 -17.29
C SER A 135 11.72 -5.47 -17.19
N PHE A 136 12.90 -5.20 -17.77
CA PHE A 136 13.47 -3.86 -17.84
C PHE A 136 12.57 -2.89 -18.59
N LEU A 137 12.09 -3.27 -19.79
CA LEU A 137 11.21 -2.42 -20.60
C LEU A 137 9.87 -2.15 -19.89
N ALA A 138 9.29 -3.14 -19.22
CA ALA A 138 8.08 -2.97 -18.44
C ALA A 138 8.29 -2.01 -17.26
N SER A 139 9.36 -2.20 -16.49
CA SER A 139 9.72 -1.28 -15.40
C SER A 139 9.97 0.14 -15.90
N TYR A 140 10.71 0.28 -17.01
CA TYR A 140 10.99 1.58 -17.63
C TYR A 140 9.70 2.26 -18.12
N ALA A 141 8.79 1.51 -18.76
CA ALA A 141 7.52 2.05 -19.22
C ALA A 141 6.66 2.60 -18.07
N VAL A 142 6.64 1.92 -16.91
CA VAL A 142 5.91 2.40 -15.73
C VAL A 142 6.46 3.72 -15.23
N VAL A 143 7.79 3.88 -15.18
CA VAL A 143 8.45 5.12 -14.75
C VAL A 143 8.20 6.24 -15.77
N ALA A 144 8.51 5.98 -17.05
CA ALA A 144 8.38 6.97 -18.12
C ALA A 144 6.93 7.46 -18.30
N PHE A 145 5.94 6.61 -18.04
CA PHE A 145 4.52 7.01 -18.10
C PHE A 145 4.14 8.04 -17.02
N GLN A 146 4.77 8.02 -15.85
CA GLN A 146 4.54 9.03 -14.81
C GLN A 146 5.04 10.39 -15.29
N ASP A 147 6.26 10.45 -15.82
CA ASP A 147 6.87 11.67 -16.34
C ASP A 147 6.07 12.25 -17.50
N LEU A 148 5.64 11.41 -18.44
CA LEU A 148 4.81 11.81 -19.57
C LEU A 148 3.46 12.37 -19.12
N ARG A 149 2.86 11.78 -18.09
CA ARG A 149 1.57 12.24 -17.54
C ARG A 149 1.68 13.58 -16.83
N GLU A 150 2.75 13.81 -16.07
CA GLU A 150 2.98 15.11 -15.43
C GLU A 150 3.28 16.21 -16.45
N LEU A 151 4.03 15.88 -17.51
CA LEU A 151 4.30 16.79 -18.63
C LEU A 151 3.01 17.13 -19.41
N ALA A 152 2.14 16.13 -19.64
CA ALA A 152 0.84 16.35 -20.26
C ALA A 152 -0.09 17.23 -19.42
N LYS A 153 -0.09 17.07 -18.09
CA LYS A 153 -0.86 17.95 -17.19
C LYS A 153 -0.36 19.38 -17.20
N GLY A 154 0.96 19.59 -17.30
CA GLY A 154 1.56 20.93 -17.37
C GLY A 154 1.28 21.67 -18.68
N LEU A 155 1.01 20.95 -19.78
CA LEU A 155 0.65 21.52 -21.09
C LEU A 155 -0.86 21.75 -21.26
N LEU A 156 -1.70 21.10 -20.44
CA LEU A 156 -3.17 21.19 -20.47
C LEU A 156 -3.74 22.19 -19.44
N GLN A 157 -2.89 22.95 -18.76
CA GLN A 157 -3.24 24.12 -17.94
C GLN A 157 -2.99 25.41 -18.71
#